data_AF-A0A7X6WY50-F1
#
_entry.id   AF-A0A7X6WY50-F1
#
_cell.length_a   1.000
_cell.length_b   1.000
_cell.length_c   1.000
_cell.angle_alpha   90.00
_cell.angle_beta   90.00
_cell.angle_gamma   90.00
#
_symmetry.space_group_name_H-M   'P 1'
#
loop_
_entity.id
_entity.type
_entity.pdbx_description
1 polymer ?
#
loop_
_entity_poly.entity_id
_entity_poly.type
_entity_poly.pdbx_seq_one_letter_code
_entity_poly.pdbx_strand_id
1 'polypeptide(L)'
;LEDANERVSQARAKRDQQAVLSRLTAREQQVLERIVAGRLNKQIAGDLNISIKTVEAHRANIMEKLEVTTVADLMKIALTHPEGAA
;
A
#
# COMPACT_ATOMS: atom_id res chain seq x y z
N LEU A 1 -21.87 15.47 14.73
CA LEU A 1 -20.89 16.50 14.28
C LEU A 1 -19.56 15.84 13.90
N GLU A 2 -19.49 14.51 13.87
CA GLU A 2 -18.27 13.72 13.62
C GLU A 2 -17.83 13.64 12.14
N ASP A 3 -18.75 13.70 11.18
CA ASP A 3 -18.45 13.50 9.73
C ASP A 3 -17.42 14.52 9.16
N ALA A 4 -17.39 15.74 9.70
CA ALA A 4 -16.50 16.80 9.21
C ALA A 4 -15.01 16.55 9.50
N ASN A 5 -14.68 15.88 10.60
CA ASN A 5 -13.29 15.62 11.00
C ASN A 5 -12.71 14.40 10.27
N GLU A 6 -13.54 13.40 9.96
CA GLU A 6 -13.16 12.22 9.18
C GLU A 6 -12.81 12.59 7.74
N ARG A 7 -13.55 13.49 7.09
CA ARG A 7 -13.30 13.89 5.69
C ARG A 7 -11.97 14.60 5.49
N VAL A 8 -11.55 15.43 6.46
CA VAL A 8 -10.26 16.15 6.41
C VAL A 8 -9.09 15.19 6.61
N SER A 9 -9.26 14.22 7.51
CA SER A 9 -8.26 13.18 7.81
C SER A 9 -8.07 12.22 6.61
N GLN A 10 -9.18 11.78 6.00
CA GLN A 10 -9.16 10.95 4.79
C GLN A 10 -8.55 11.68 3.59
N ALA A 11 -8.80 12.99 3.43
CA ALA A 11 -8.25 13.76 2.31
C ALA A 11 -6.72 13.91 2.39
N ARG A 12 -6.15 14.02 3.60
CA ARG A 12 -4.69 14.07 3.79
C ARG A 12 -4.05 12.71 3.54
N ALA A 13 -4.61 11.64 4.10
CA ALA A 13 -4.13 10.28 3.89
C ALA A 13 -4.16 9.90 2.40
N LYS A 14 -5.24 10.23 1.69
CA LYS A 14 -5.36 9.99 0.24
C LYS A 14 -4.30 10.74 -0.58
N ARG A 15 -3.94 11.97 -0.21
CA ARG A 15 -2.89 12.74 -0.92
C ARG A 15 -1.51 12.15 -0.71
N ASP A 16 -1.19 11.76 0.51
CA ASP A 16 0.10 11.15 0.83
C ASP A 16 0.25 9.80 0.11
N GLN A 17 -0.81 8.98 0.18
CA GLN A 17 -0.90 7.73 -0.57
C GLN A 17 -0.78 7.98 -2.08
N GLN A 18 -1.44 9.00 -2.63
CA GLN A 18 -1.34 9.32 -4.06
C GLN A 18 0.07 9.80 -4.46
N ALA A 19 0.79 10.52 -3.59
CA ALA A 19 2.17 10.93 -3.83
C ALA A 19 3.13 9.73 -3.82
N VAL A 20 2.94 8.80 -2.88
CA VAL A 20 3.67 7.52 -2.80
C VAL A 20 3.38 6.68 -4.05
N LEU A 21 2.10 6.47 -4.37
CA LEU A 21 1.64 5.74 -5.55
C LEU A 21 2.18 6.35 -6.84
N SER A 22 2.27 7.68 -6.96
CA SER A 22 2.82 8.35 -8.15
C SER A 22 4.29 8.04 -8.42
N ARG A 23 5.07 7.57 -7.43
CA ARG A 23 6.48 7.12 -7.62
C ARG A 23 6.58 5.66 -8.07
N LEU A 24 5.49 4.92 -7.96
CA LEU A 24 5.39 3.49 -8.20
C LEU A 24 4.74 3.24 -9.57
N THR A 25 5.19 2.20 -10.26
CA THR A 25 4.51 1.76 -11.50
C THR A 25 3.12 1.21 -11.17
N ALA A 26 2.22 1.17 -12.16
CA ALA A 26 0.85 0.66 -11.95
C ALA A 26 0.80 -0.74 -11.31
N ARG A 27 1.76 -1.62 -11.64
CA ARG A 27 1.87 -2.97 -11.03
C ARG A 27 2.35 -2.92 -9.59
N GLU A 28 3.32 -2.06 -9.29
CA GLU A 28 3.81 -1.85 -7.94
C GLU A 28 2.72 -1.25 -7.03
N GLN A 29 1.93 -0.30 -7.54
CA GLN A 29 0.77 0.27 -6.85
C GLN A 29 -0.27 -0.80 -6.51
N GLN A 30 -0.62 -1.66 -7.47
CA GLN A 30 -1.58 -2.75 -7.25
C GLN A 30 -1.08 -3.76 -6.21
N VAL A 31 0.21 -4.05 -6.18
CA VAL A 31 0.80 -4.91 -5.15
C VAL A 31 0.72 -4.22 -3.79
N LEU A 32 1.11 -2.95 -3.71
CA LEU A 32 1.08 -2.17 -2.46
C LEU A 32 -0.32 -2.06 -1.88
N GLU A 33 -1.32 -1.72 -2.69
CA GLU A 33 -2.73 -1.60 -2.27
C GLU A 33 -3.26 -2.89 -1.64
N ARG A 34 -2.92 -4.03 -2.22
CA ARG A 34 -3.35 -5.33 -1.66
C ARG A 34 -2.59 -5.70 -0.40
N ILE A 35 -1.32 -5.32 -0.27
CA ILE A 35 -0.54 -5.49 0.98
C ILE A 35 -1.19 -4.66 2.10
N VAL A 36 -1.59 -3.42 1.81
CA VAL A 36 -2.29 -2.54 2.77
C VAL A 36 -3.64 -3.09 3.17
N ALA A 37 -4.38 -3.67 2.23
CA ALA A 37 -5.64 -4.35 2.50
C ALA A 37 -5.47 -5.66 3.32
N GLY A 38 -4.29 -5.95 3.84
CA GLY A 38 -4.01 -7.13 4.66
C GLY A 38 -4.03 -8.45 3.86
N ARG A 39 -3.96 -8.39 2.52
CA ARG A 39 -3.95 -9.60 1.70
C ARG A 39 -2.61 -10.32 1.82
N LEU A 40 -2.67 -11.64 1.91
CA LEU A 40 -1.48 -12.50 1.92
C LEU A 40 -0.78 -12.46 0.56
N ASN A 41 0.55 -12.57 0.52
CA ASN A 41 1.32 -12.63 -0.73
C ASN A 41 0.80 -13.66 -1.73
N LYS A 42 0.28 -14.79 -1.25
CA LYS A 42 -0.35 -15.83 -2.08
C LYS A 42 -1.66 -15.36 -2.73
N GLN A 43 -2.47 -14.57 -2.03
CA GLN A 43 -3.69 -13.97 -2.58
C GLN A 43 -3.35 -12.88 -3.59
N ILE A 44 -2.38 -12.02 -3.27
CA ILE A 44 -1.88 -10.97 -4.17
C ILE A 44 -1.38 -11.59 -5.48
N ALA A 45 -0.57 -12.65 -5.37
CA ALA A 45 -0.09 -13.43 -6.50
C ALA A 45 -1.25 -13.97 -7.37
N GLY A 46 -2.26 -14.57 -6.76
CA GLY A 46 -3.43 -15.08 -7.47
C GLY A 46 -4.24 -13.97 -8.17
N ASP A 47 -4.43 -12.84 -7.50
CA ASP A 47 -5.28 -11.74 -7.98
C ASP A 47 -4.60 -10.90 -9.07
N LEU A 48 -3.27 -10.78 -9.02
CA LEU A 48 -2.47 -10.16 -10.08
C LEU A 48 -2.03 -11.14 -11.18
N ASN A 49 -2.39 -12.42 -11.05
CA ASN A 49 -1.96 -13.51 -11.94
C ASN A 49 -0.42 -13.59 -12.09
N ILE A 50 0.31 -13.33 -11.00
CA ILE A 50 1.78 -13.38 -10.94
C ILE A 50 2.25 -14.40 -9.91
N SER A 51 3.52 -14.80 -9.96
CA SER A 51 4.09 -15.68 -8.94
C SER A 51 4.35 -14.94 -7.63
N ILE A 52 4.33 -15.66 -6.50
CA ILE A 52 4.71 -15.12 -5.18
C ILE A 52 6.12 -14.50 -5.24
N LYS A 53 7.06 -15.15 -5.94
CA LYS A 53 8.41 -14.61 -6.19
C LYS A 53 8.39 -13.26 -6.92
N THR A 54 7.43 -13.07 -7.83
CA THR A 54 7.24 -11.80 -8.55
C THR A 54 6.66 -10.73 -7.63
N VAL A 55 5.74 -11.08 -6.72
CA VAL A 55 5.26 -10.19 -5.66
C VAL A 55 6.43 -9.73 -4.76
N GLU A 56 7.33 -10.65 -4.41
CA GLU A 56 8.53 -10.33 -3.64
C GLU A 56 9.51 -9.42 -4.40
N ALA A 57 9.72 -9.68 -5.70
CA ALA A 57 10.53 -8.81 -6.55
C ALA A 57 9.92 -7.40 -6.67
N HIS A 58 8.61 -7.30 -6.89
CA HIS A 58 7.91 -6.01 -6.87
C HIS A 58 8.07 -5.35 -5.51
N ARG A 59 7.87 -6.07 -4.40
CA ARG A 59 8.08 -5.51 -3.06
C ARG A 59 9.51 -4.99 -2.86
N ALA A 60 10.53 -5.70 -3.30
CA ALA A 60 11.91 -5.21 -3.21
C ALA A 60 12.09 -3.90 -3.97
N ASN A 61 11.54 -3.82 -5.18
CA ASN A 61 11.60 -2.64 -6.04
C ASN A 61 10.83 -1.44 -5.45
N ILE A 62 9.66 -1.71 -4.86
CA ILE A 62 8.85 -0.75 -4.11
C ILE A 62 9.63 -0.25 -2.90
N MET A 63 10.24 -1.17 -2.15
CA MET A 63 11.00 -0.86 -0.95
C MET A 63 12.23 0.00 -1.27
N GLU A 64 12.92 -0.28 -2.37
CA GLU A 64 14.02 0.55 -2.88
C GLU A 64 13.54 1.94 -3.31
N LYS A 65 12.43 2.03 -4.06
CA LYS A 65 11.84 3.31 -4.50
C LYS A 65 11.36 4.20 -3.36
N LEU A 66 10.91 3.60 -2.27
CA LEU A 66 10.40 4.30 -1.09
C LEU A 66 11.45 4.45 0.02
N GLU A 67 12.68 3.97 -0.22
CA GLU A 67 13.80 4.01 0.73
C GLU A 67 13.46 3.32 2.07
N VAL A 68 12.67 2.25 2.02
CA VAL A 68 12.19 1.53 3.19
C VAL A 68 12.84 0.15 3.29
N THR A 69 13.14 -0.27 4.52
CA THR A 69 13.87 -1.53 4.75
C THR A 69 12.97 -2.66 5.22
N THR A 70 11.70 -2.38 5.57
CA THR A 70 10.82 -3.35 6.21
C THR A 70 9.39 -3.27 5.69
N VAL A 71 8.71 -4.41 5.61
CA VAL A 71 7.25 -4.48 5.35
C VAL A 71 6.47 -3.61 6.31
N ALA A 72 6.87 -3.59 7.59
CA ALA A 72 6.20 -2.78 8.59
C ALA A 72 6.28 -1.29 8.25
N ASP A 73 7.38 -0.84 7.65
CA ASP A 73 7.56 0.55 7.26
C ASP A 73 6.77 0.87 5.98
N LEU A 74 6.81 -0.06 5.01
CA LEU A 74 5.94 -0.02 3.84
C LEU A 74 4.45 0.05 4.24
N MET A 75 4.06 -0.77 5.22
CA MET A 75 2.74 -0.76 5.82
C MET A 75 2.49 0.56 6.53
N LYS A 76 3.41 1.14 7.31
CA LYS A 76 3.18 2.45 7.96
C LYS A 76 2.95 3.59 6.96
N ILE A 77 3.70 3.60 5.86
CA ILE A 77 3.56 4.60 4.80
C ILE A 77 2.20 4.46 4.13
N ALA A 78 1.77 3.21 3.92
CA ALA A 78 0.56 2.94 3.17
C ALA A 78 -0.71 2.78 4.06
N LEU A 79 -0.54 2.54 5.37
CA LEU A 79 -1.52 2.47 6.47
C LEU A 79 -1.54 3.78 7.29
N THR A 80 -0.99 4.86 6.76
CA THR A 80 -1.46 6.23 7.11
C THR A 80 -2.95 6.43 6.76
N HIS A 81 -3.64 5.37 6.33
CA HIS A 81 -5.06 5.14 6.49
C HIS A 81 -5.38 4.36 7.78
N PRO A 82 -6.01 4.98 8.80
CA PRO A 82 -6.51 4.25 9.96
C PRO A 82 -7.79 3.52 9.59
N GLU A 83 -7.70 2.43 8.84
CA GLU A 83 -8.83 1.50 8.66
C GLU A 83 -8.38 0.07 8.91
N GLY A 84 -7.97 -0.17 10.16
CA GLY A 84 -8.32 -1.38 10.87
C GLY A 84 -9.67 -1.17 11.56
N ALA A 85 -10.73 -1.00 10.78
CA ALA A 85 -12.10 -1.03 11.27
C ALA A 85 -12.72 -2.37 10.85
N ALA A 86 -12.60 -3.35 11.75
CA ALA A 86 -13.49 -4.50 11.82
C ALA A 86 -14.12 -4.50 13.21
#